data_AF-A0A7X5DXC6-F1
#
_entry.id   AF-A0A7X5DXC6-F1
#
_cell.length_a   1.000
_cell.length_b   1.000
_cell.length_c   1.000
_cell.angle_alpha   90.00
_cell.angle_beta   90.00
_cell.angle_gamma   90.00
#
_symmetry.space_group_name_H-M   'P 1'
#
loop_
_entity.id
_entity.type
_entity.pdbx_description
1 polymer ?
#
loop_
_entity_poly.entity_id
_entity_poly.type
_entity_poly.pdbx_seq_one_letter_code
_entity_poly.pdbx_strand_id
1 'polypeptide(L)'
;MKKEEQKDLLIGEEIAIRQIGVPYGWLYRRTEPGYLLADGTALLECERDSAGRYKGGAGLDGVYLHTGRLYVPVLAEDGKVRAFQEVRPENYLAAAEMSAEGNYNQIDGIINNEPPPKPSVLDALSQCRQDAAKGHDTPKKPPHGQEVER
;
A
#
# COMPACT_ATOMS: atom_id res chain seq x y z
N MET A 1 -28.97 27.91 -10.84
CA MET A 1 -28.19 28.26 -9.62
C MET A 1 -28.30 27.08 -8.67
N LYS A 2 -27.31 26.18 -8.66
CA LYS A 2 -27.26 25.09 -7.69
C LYS A 2 -26.65 25.70 -6.42
N LYS A 3 -27.46 25.85 -5.37
CA LYS A 3 -26.94 26.14 -4.03
C LYS A 3 -26.19 24.89 -3.60
N GLU A 4 -24.87 24.95 -3.64
CA GLU A 4 -24.03 23.92 -3.05
C GLU A 4 -24.20 24.07 -1.54
N GLU A 5 -24.92 23.12 -0.97
CA GLU A 5 -25.14 22.95 0.46
C GLU A 5 -23.77 22.85 1.12
N GLN A 6 -23.41 23.90 1.84
CA GLN A 6 -22.23 23.94 2.67
C GLN A 6 -22.51 23.00 3.85
N LYS A 7 -22.25 21.70 3.64
CA LYS A 7 -22.35 20.68 4.68
C LYS A 7 -21.44 21.08 5.83
N ASP A 8 -22.00 21.08 7.03
CA ASP A 8 -21.36 21.56 8.23
C ASP A 8 -20.15 20.66 8.56
N LEU A 9 -18.99 21.03 8.03
CA LEU A 9 -17.72 20.39 8.41
C LEU A 9 -17.59 20.54 9.93
N LEU A 10 -17.65 19.42 10.66
CA LEU A 10 -17.46 19.44 12.10
C LEU A 10 -16.00 19.81 12.38
N ILE A 11 -15.80 21.03 12.82
CA ILE A 11 -14.49 21.54 13.20
C ILE A 11 -14.19 21.03 14.62
N GLY A 12 -13.07 20.32 14.78
CA GLY A 12 -12.58 19.85 16.06
C GLY A 12 -12.07 20.97 16.97
N GLU A 13 -11.59 20.60 18.16
CA GLU A 13 -11.00 21.57 19.09
C GLU A 13 -9.74 22.22 18.51
N GLU A 14 -9.42 23.43 18.98
CA GLU A 14 -8.19 24.12 18.62
C GLU A 14 -6.97 23.42 19.25
N ILE A 15 -6.04 23.02 18.39
CA ILE A 15 -4.78 22.42 18.77
C ILE A 15 -3.69 23.47 18.63
N ALA A 16 -3.02 23.77 19.73
CA ALA A 16 -1.96 24.76 19.78
C ALA A 16 -0.74 24.31 18.94
N ILE A 17 -0.05 25.28 18.35
CA ILE A 17 1.24 25.05 17.70
C ILE A 17 2.30 24.87 18.78
N ARG A 18 3.01 23.75 18.74
CA ARG A 18 4.17 23.49 19.62
C ARG A 18 5.46 24.04 19.01
N GLN A 19 5.62 23.89 17.71
CA GLN A 19 6.83 24.32 17.00
C GLN A 19 6.51 24.72 15.56
N ILE A 20 7.15 25.79 15.10
CA ILE A 20 7.20 26.17 13.68
C ILE A 20 8.38 25.45 13.04
N GLY A 21 8.13 24.81 11.90
CA GLY A 21 9.05 23.89 11.24
C GLY A 21 8.91 22.47 11.78
N VAL A 22 8.95 21.50 10.88
CA VAL A 22 8.81 20.08 11.21
C VAL A 22 10.16 19.39 11.02
N PRO A 23 10.77 18.84 12.10
CA PRO A 23 11.98 18.02 11.96
C PRO A 23 11.66 16.82 11.09
N TYR A 24 12.43 16.56 10.04
CA TYR A 24 12.22 15.51 9.04
C TYR A 24 13.53 14.76 8.77
N GLY A 25 13.46 13.44 8.62
CA GLY A 25 14.60 12.57 8.35
C GLY A 25 15.28 11.98 9.60
N TRP A 26 15.56 10.68 9.55
CA TRP A 26 16.18 9.90 10.64
C TRP A 26 17.71 10.06 10.71
N LEU A 27 18.40 9.99 9.56
CA LEU A 27 19.87 10.11 9.46
C LEU A 27 20.32 11.54 9.17
N TYR A 28 19.62 12.23 8.27
CA TYR A 28 19.89 13.61 7.89
C TYR A 28 18.72 14.46 8.32
N ARG A 29 18.76 14.91 9.57
CA ARG A 29 17.71 15.72 10.18
C ARG A 29 17.72 17.09 9.51
N ARG A 30 16.62 17.43 8.86
CA ARG A 30 16.35 18.77 8.30
C ARG A 30 15.05 19.29 8.87
N THR A 31 14.85 20.60 8.83
CA THR A 31 13.59 21.20 9.24
C THR A 31 12.83 21.61 7.99
N GLU A 32 11.72 20.94 7.74
CA GLU A 32 10.81 21.29 6.64
C GLU A 32 9.87 22.42 7.07
N PRO A 33 9.43 23.29 6.14
CA PRO A 33 8.43 24.31 6.43
C PRO A 33 7.09 23.65 6.81
N GLY A 34 6.51 24.08 7.92
CA GLY A 34 5.31 23.48 8.47
C GLY A 34 5.12 23.79 9.96
N TYR A 35 4.27 23.00 10.61
CA TYR A 35 3.92 23.16 12.02
C TYR A 35 3.87 21.79 12.69
N LEU A 36 4.44 21.71 13.89
CA LEU A 36 4.26 20.58 14.79
C LEU A 36 3.30 21.01 15.89
N LEU A 37 2.19 20.29 16.00
CA LEU A 37 1.12 20.60 16.94
C LEU A 37 1.43 20.02 18.34
N ALA A 38 0.72 20.49 19.35
CA ALA A 38 0.89 20.08 20.75
C ALA A 38 0.64 18.58 20.97
N ASP A 39 -0.31 18.00 20.22
CA ASP A 39 -0.64 16.57 20.22
C ASP A 39 0.40 15.70 19.50
N GLY A 40 1.42 16.31 18.88
CA GLY A 40 2.45 15.63 18.10
C GLY A 40 2.14 15.47 16.62
N THR A 41 0.99 15.98 16.13
CA THR A 41 0.66 15.97 14.71
C THR A 41 1.59 16.91 13.94
N ALA A 42 2.18 16.42 12.85
CA ALA A 42 3.02 17.18 11.94
C ALA A 42 2.20 17.64 10.72
N LEU A 43 2.28 18.92 10.37
CA LEU A 43 1.66 19.54 9.21
C LEU A 43 2.74 20.16 8.33
N LEU A 44 2.86 19.71 7.08
CA LEU A 44 3.87 20.22 6.15
C LEU A 44 3.27 21.20 5.15
N GLU A 45 3.96 22.30 4.86
CA GLU A 45 3.51 23.29 3.86
C GLU A 45 3.41 22.69 2.46
N CYS A 46 4.27 21.72 2.12
CA CYS A 46 4.20 21.03 0.82
C CYS A 46 2.97 20.11 0.68
N GLU A 47 2.31 19.77 1.78
CA GLU A 47 1.10 18.96 1.81
C GLU A 47 -0.18 19.80 1.96
N ARG A 48 -0.04 21.13 1.95
CA ARG A 48 -1.15 22.06 1.95
C ARG A 48 -1.86 22.02 0.60
N ASP A 49 -3.16 21.78 0.62
CA ASP A 49 -3.98 21.79 -0.59
C ASP A 49 -4.32 23.22 -1.05
N SER A 50 -4.91 23.35 -2.24
CA SER A 50 -5.31 24.64 -2.82
C SER A 50 -6.40 25.37 -2.02
N ALA A 51 -7.14 24.66 -1.16
CA ALA A 51 -8.11 25.25 -0.25
C ALA A 51 -7.46 25.68 1.09
N GLY A 52 -6.17 25.43 1.26
CA GLY A 52 -5.40 25.81 2.43
C GLY A 52 -5.46 24.83 3.59
N ARG A 53 -5.96 23.61 3.39
CA ARG A 53 -5.98 22.54 4.40
C ARG A 53 -4.68 21.74 4.36
N TYR A 54 -4.23 21.30 5.52
CA TYR A 54 -3.03 20.51 5.69
C TYR A 54 -3.38 19.05 5.93
N LYS A 55 -2.59 18.13 5.37
CA LYS A 55 -2.66 16.71 5.74
C LYS A 55 -1.89 16.48 7.04
N GLY A 56 -2.48 15.70 7.94
CA GLY A 56 -1.86 15.35 9.21
C GLY A 56 -0.92 14.17 9.11
N GLY A 57 0.30 14.34 9.60
CA GLY A 57 1.28 13.27 9.84
C GLY A 57 1.39 12.93 11.32
N ALA A 58 1.60 11.65 11.64
CA ALA A 58 1.92 11.20 13.00
C ALA A 58 3.19 10.35 12.98
N GLY A 59 4.06 10.54 13.97
CA GLY A 59 5.31 9.79 14.07
C GLY A 59 6.33 10.46 15.00
N LEU A 60 7.56 9.95 14.98
CA LEU A 60 8.62 10.30 15.92
C LEU A 60 9.92 10.61 15.15
N ASP A 61 10.71 11.54 15.66
CA ASP A 61 12.08 11.80 15.22
C ASP A 61 12.27 11.96 13.71
N GLY A 62 11.33 12.69 13.09
CA GLY A 62 11.40 13.04 11.68
C GLY A 62 10.91 11.99 10.71
N VAL A 63 10.28 10.92 11.20
CA VAL A 63 9.54 9.96 10.40
C VAL A 63 8.05 10.14 10.73
N TYR A 64 7.24 10.57 9.76
CA TYR A 64 5.80 10.74 9.93
C TYR A 64 5.03 9.96 8.87
N LEU A 65 3.93 9.33 9.28
CA LEU A 65 2.98 8.64 8.42
C LEU A 65 1.74 9.53 8.24
N HIS A 66 1.23 9.63 7.01
CA HIS A 66 -0.04 10.31 6.78
C HIS A 66 -1.18 9.59 7.50
N THR A 67 -1.98 10.37 8.24
CA THR A 67 -3.10 9.86 9.04
C THR A 67 -4.45 9.93 8.30
N GLY A 68 -4.48 10.52 7.11
CA GLY A 68 -5.71 10.81 6.36
C GLY A 68 -6.55 11.96 6.95
N ARG A 69 -6.14 12.53 8.09
CA ARG A 69 -6.81 13.68 8.73
C ARG A 69 -6.42 14.98 8.05
N LEU A 70 -7.37 15.92 8.01
CA LEU A 70 -7.18 17.26 7.46
C LEU A 70 -7.28 18.30 8.56
N TYR A 71 -6.48 19.35 8.44
CA TYR A 71 -6.40 20.43 9.42
C TYR A 71 -6.51 21.79 8.74
N VAL A 72 -7.21 22.73 9.37
CA VAL A 72 -7.32 24.13 8.92
C VAL A 72 -6.60 25.06 9.89
N PRO A 73 -5.89 26.10 9.37
CA PRO A 73 -5.24 27.08 10.21
C PRO A 73 -6.28 28.00 10.87
N VAL A 74 -6.13 28.23 12.17
CA VAL A 74 -6.86 29.25 12.91
C VAL A 74 -5.98 30.50 12.94
N LEU A 75 -6.49 31.60 12.41
CA LEU A 75 -5.76 32.86 12.33
C LEU A 75 -6.00 33.72 13.58
N ALA A 76 -4.97 34.44 14.00
CA ALA A 76 -5.09 35.54 14.96
C ALA A 76 -5.53 36.84 14.28
N GLU A 77 -5.80 37.88 15.09
CA GLU A 77 -6.16 39.21 14.60
C GLU A 77 -5.09 39.84 13.70
N ASP A 78 -3.82 39.47 13.89
CA ASP A 78 -2.69 39.93 13.07
C ASP A 78 -2.53 39.14 11.75
N GLY A 79 -3.42 38.18 11.48
CA GLY A 79 -3.41 37.34 10.29
C GLY A 79 -2.43 36.17 10.35
N LYS A 80 -1.68 35.97 11.44
CA LYS A 80 -0.79 34.81 11.60
C LYS A 80 -1.54 33.59 12.09
N VAL A 81 -1.03 32.41 11.77
CA VAL A 81 -1.59 31.16 12.29
C VAL A 81 -1.28 31.05 13.79
N ARG A 82 -2.32 30.94 14.62
CA ARG A 82 -2.20 30.76 16.08
C ARG A 82 -2.40 29.32 16.54
N ALA A 83 -3.24 28.57 15.83
CA ALA A 83 -3.61 27.20 16.15
C ALA A 83 -4.10 26.48 14.89
N PHE A 84 -4.43 25.20 15.02
CA PHE A 84 -5.06 24.40 13.96
C PHE A 84 -6.29 23.70 14.50
N GLN A 85 -7.26 23.42 13.63
CA GLN A 85 -8.41 22.60 13.96
C GLN A 85 -8.49 21.42 13.01
N GLU A 86 -8.82 20.24 13.54
CA GLU A 86 -9.10 19.06 12.74
C GLU A 86 -10.44 19.22 12.02
N VAL A 87 -10.46 18.94 10.72
CA VAL A 87 -11.68 18.86 9.93
C VAL A 87 -12.22 17.44 10.05
N ARG A 88 -13.33 17.27 10.78
CA ARG A 88 -13.97 15.96 10.95
C ARG A 88 -15.10 15.81 9.94
N PRO A 89 -15.14 14.72 9.16
CA PRO A 89 -16.33 14.40 8.39
C PRO A 89 -17.47 14.11 9.36
N GLU A 90 -18.67 14.62 9.06
CA GLU A 90 -19.88 14.39 9.87
C GLU A 90 -20.17 12.90 10.09
N ASN A 91 -19.69 12.03 9.19
CA ASN A 91 -19.92 10.60 9.26
C ASN A 91 -18.69 9.80 8.80
N TYR A 92 -17.81 9.44 9.74
CA TYR A 92 -16.61 8.64 9.49
C TYR A 92 -16.93 7.29 8.81
N LEU A 93 -18.09 6.70 9.11
CA LEU A 93 -18.52 5.42 8.54
C LEU A 93 -18.86 5.55 7.06
N ALA A 94 -19.61 6.58 6.67
CA ALA A 94 -20.01 6.78 5.27
C ALA A 94 -18.81 7.02 4.33
N ALA A 95 -17.79 7.76 4.79
CA ALA A 95 -16.57 7.99 4.01
C ALA A 95 -15.68 6.74 3.90
N ALA A 96 -15.63 5.92 4.97
CA ALA A 96 -14.91 4.65 4.95
C ALA A 96 -15.60 3.61 4.05
N GLU A 97 -16.94 3.51 4.10
CA GLU A 97 -17.74 2.63 3.23
C GLU A 97 -17.54 2.97 1.75
N MET A 98 -17.55 4.26 1.37
CA MET A 98 -17.32 4.68 -0.02
C MET A 98 -15.88 4.47 -0.52
N SER A 99 -14.88 4.42 0.37
CA SER A 99 -13.47 4.23 0.00
C SER A 99 -13.01 2.78 0.02
N ALA A 100 -13.77 1.88 0.65
CA ALA A 100 -13.54 0.44 0.63
C ALA A 100 -14.05 -0.24 -0.65
N GLU A 101 -14.95 0.40 -1.41
CA GLU A 101 -15.45 -0.14 -2.68
C GLU A 101 -14.52 0.16 -3.86
N GLY A 102 -13.27 -0.26 -3.72
CA GLY A 102 -12.28 -0.18 -4.78
C GLY A 102 -11.54 -1.50 -4.87
N ASN A 103 -12.10 -2.45 -5.64
CA ASN A 103 -11.44 -3.66 -6.14
C ASN A 103 -11.61 -4.97 -5.32
N TYR A 104 -12.84 -5.39 -5.04
CA TYR A 104 -13.14 -6.79 -4.67
C TYR A 104 -13.47 -7.69 -5.88
N ASN A 105 -13.40 -7.16 -7.11
CA ASN A 105 -13.78 -7.88 -8.33
C ASN A 105 -12.61 -8.63 -8.99
N GLN A 106 -11.42 -8.69 -8.36
CA GLN A 106 -10.26 -9.43 -8.90
C GLN A 106 -10.20 -10.90 -8.50
N ILE A 107 -11.20 -11.39 -7.75
CA ILE A 107 -11.34 -12.82 -7.44
C ILE A 107 -12.37 -13.49 -8.36
N ASP A 108 -12.45 -13.08 -9.63
CA ASP A 108 -13.28 -13.76 -10.64
C ASP A 108 -12.41 -14.39 -11.72
N GLY A 109 -11.81 -15.55 -11.41
CA GLY A 109 -11.05 -16.28 -12.44
C GLY A 109 -10.32 -17.56 -12.04
N ILE A 110 -10.24 -17.94 -10.76
CA ILE A 110 -9.35 -19.06 -10.34
C ILE A 110 -10.11 -20.35 -9.98
N ILE A 111 -11.44 -20.35 -9.90
CA ILE A 111 -12.22 -21.59 -9.66
C ILE A 111 -12.93 -22.05 -10.94
N ASN A 112 -12.20 -22.19 -12.05
CA ASN A 112 -12.67 -22.93 -13.24
C ASN A 112 -11.49 -23.60 -13.95
N ASN A 113 -10.65 -24.29 -13.17
CA ASN A 113 -9.68 -25.21 -13.72
C ASN A 113 -10.30 -26.61 -13.70
N GLU A 114 -11.20 -26.90 -14.63
CA GLU A 114 -11.34 -28.31 -15.02
C GLU A 114 -9.96 -28.77 -15.47
N PRO A 115 -9.37 -29.80 -14.85
CA PRO A 115 -8.06 -30.25 -15.28
C PRO A 115 -8.17 -30.65 -16.76
N PRO A 116 -7.21 -30.25 -17.62
CA PRO A 116 -7.17 -30.79 -18.98
C PRO A 116 -7.21 -32.33 -18.88
N PRO A 117 -7.92 -33.02 -19.80
CA PRO A 117 -8.14 -34.45 -19.69
C PRO A 117 -6.80 -35.15 -19.53
N LYS A 118 -6.56 -35.64 -18.32
CA LYS A 118 -5.31 -36.31 -17.96
C LYS A 118 -5.32 -37.65 -18.72
N PRO A 119 -4.23 -38.03 -19.42
CA PRO A 119 -4.15 -39.38 -19.96
C PRO A 119 -4.37 -40.36 -18.79
N SER A 120 -5.29 -41.32 -18.98
CA SER A 120 -5.63 -42.26 -17.93
C SER A 120 -4.37 -42.99 -17.49
N VAL A 121 -4.13 -43.10 -16.18
CA VAL A 121 -3.03 -43.91 -15.64
C VAL A 121 -3.08 -45.36 -16.14
N LEU A 122 -4.27 -45.82 -16.53
CA LEU A 122 -4.50 -47.12 -17.14
C LEU A 122 -3.85 -47.23 -18.53
N ASP A 123 -3.91 -46.16 -19.34
CA ASP A 123 -3.33 -46.11 -20.68
C ASP A 123 -1.80 -46.03 -20.61
N ALA A 124 -1.26 -45.30 -19.63
CA ALA A 124 0.19 -45.27 -19.39
C ALA A 124 0.73 -46.65 -18.93
N LEU A 125 -0.02 -47.36 -18.09
CA LEU A 125 0.33 -48.72 -17.64
C LEU A 125 0.22 -49.75 -18.76
N SER A 126 -0.79 -49.66 -19.62
CA SER A 126 -0.96 -50.55 -20.76
C SER A 126 0.17 -50.34 -21.78
N GLN A 127 0.56 -49.09 -22.03
CA GLN A 127 1.69 -48.73 -22.89
C GLN A 127 3.02 -49.27 -22.33
N CYS A 128 3.32 -49.07 -21.04
CA CYS A 128 4.53 -49.61 -20.41
C CYS A 128 4.61 -51.15 -20.48
N ARG A 129 3.47 -51.84 -20.33
CA ARG A 129 3.42 -53.31 -20.47
C ARG A 129 3.68 -53.75 -21.90
N GLN A 130 3.19 -53.00 -22.90
CA GLN A 130 3.43 -53.28 -24.31
C GLN A 130 4.88 -53.01 -24.72
N ASP A 131 5.49 -51.95 -24.20
CA ASP A 131 6.89 -51.59 -24.50
C ASP A 131 7.85 -52.59 -23.84
N ALA A 132 7.55 -53.06 -22.62
CA ALA A 132 8.30 -54.14 -21.96
C ALA A 132 8.16 -55.48 -22.71
N ALA A 133 7.03 -55.73 -23.37
CA ALA A 133 6.84 -56.93 -24.19
C ALA A 133 7.52 -56.86 -25.56
N LYS A 134 7.97 -55.68 -26.01
CA LYS A 134 8.62 -55.47 -27.32
C LYS A 134 10.16 -55.43 -27.27
N GLY A 135 10.77 -55.50 -26.09
CA GLY A 135 12.22 -55.47 -25.91
C GLY A 135 12.86 -56.85 -25.75
N HIS A 136 13.16 -57.54 -26.86
CA HIS A 136 14.08 -58.70 -26.88
C HIS A 136 15.26 -58.41 -27.83
N ASP A 137 16.48 -58.71 -27.36
CA ASP A 137 17.79 -58.79 -28.06
C ASP A 137 18.47 -57.47 -28.50
N THR A 138 19.73 -57.13 -28.16
CA THR A 138 20.96 -57.88 -27.80
C THR A 138 22.00 -56.95 -27.11
N PRO A 139 23.03 -57.47 -26.41
CA PRO A 139 24.03 -56.66 -25.69
C PRO A 139 25.20 -56.22 -26.57
N LYS A 140 25.62 -54.95 -26.49
CA LYS A 140 26.90 -54.46 -27.07
C LYS A 140 27.94 -54.17 -25.98
N LYS A 141 29.07 -54.86 -26.11
CA LYS A 141 30.30 -54.80 -25.30
C LYS A 141 30.94 -53.39 -25.34
N PRO A 142 31.58 -52.90 -24.25
CA PRO A 142 32.20 -51.59 -24.24
C PRO A 142 33.61 -51.60 -24.87
N PRO A 143 34.04 -50.54 -25.58
CA PRO A 143 35.43 -50.41 -26.02
C PRO A 143 36.32 -49.82 -24.91
N HIS A 144 37.54 -50.36 -24.83
CA HIS A 144 38.62 -50.02 -23.90
C HIS A 144 39.02 -48.53 -23.95
N GLY A 145 39.23 -47.95 -22.76
CA GLY A 145 39.96 -46.70 -22.61
C GLY A 145 41.44 -46.87 -22.96
N GLN A 146 41.97 -45.92 -23.73
CA GLN A 146 43.40 -45.84 -24.02
C GLN A 146 44.06 -44.98 -22.94
N GLU A 147 44.92 -45.64 -22.18
CA GLU A 147 45.75 -45.11 -21.10
C GLU A 147 46.81 -44.15 -21.64
N VAL A 148 47.08 -43.09 -20.89
CA VAL A 148 48.10 -42.07 -21.15
C VAL A 148 49.39 -42.53 -20.49
N GLU A 149 50.48 -42.71 -21.23
CA GLU A 149 51.83 -42.65 -20.66
C GLU A 149 52.83 -41.96 -21.60
N ARG A 150 53.38 -40.86 -21.06
CA ARG A 150 54.74 -40.26 -21.19
C ARG A 150 55.30 -39.89 -22.56
#